data_AF-A0A925WYJ2-F1
#
_entry.id   AF-A0A925WYJ2-F1
#
_cell.length_a   1.000
_cell.length_b   1.000
_cell.length_c   1.000
_cell.angle_alpha   90.00
_cell.angle_beta   90.00
_cell.angle_gamma   90.00
#
_symmetry.space_group_name_H-M   'P 1'
#
loop_
_entity.id
_entity.type
_entity.pdbx_description
1 polymer ?
#
loop_
_entity_poly.entity_id
_entity_poly.type
_entity_poly.pdbx_seq_one_letter_code
_entity_poly.pdbx_strand_id
1 'polypeptide(L)'
;MIFDKAPIVQHEQPWRTRVGFTLLLAVLLLVAASKSVLYDTLDPDAFWHLRVAEQIERDGVRPLVDDISFMSIKQPWTPYSWLAELAMKSIWEAGGYRAAIATQSLLVATIFLFIALSCVELTRPPRPYLAIALATVFAGYLALPYLSFRPVTMALAMIAWCAWLLLRDRRVHERSSGIWLVPILTAVLINVHLFALFIPMWTGALLAGAIIERFRIAHWSERTEYTRRVKRYCALFACCCFACLATPMLGGVMSTLSHYGQHD
;
A
#
# COMPACT_ATOMS: atom_id res chain seq x y z
N MET A 1 7.72 -4.37 57.01
CA MET A 1 8.59 -3.46 56.25
C MET A 1 8.32 -3.73 54.77
N ILE A 2 7.38 -2.99 54.18
CA ILE A 2 6.97 -3.16 52.78
C ILE A 2 7.92 -2.28 51.97
N PHE A 3 8.79 -2.89 51.17
CA PHE A 3 9.64 -2.15 50.25
C PHE A 3 8.78 -1.64 49.09
N ASP A 4 8.40 -0.36 49.18
CA ASP A 4 7.91 0.41 48.05
C ASP A 4 8.99 0.40 46.96
N LYS A 5 8.78 -0.39 45.90
CA LYS A 5 9.59 -0.28 44.68
C LYS A 5 9.20 1.03 44.02
N ALA A 6 10.00 2.07 44.26
CA ALA A 6 9.91 3.32 43.52
C ALA A 6 9.86 3.01 42.01
N PRO A 7 8.97 3.66 41.24
CA PRO A 7 8.92 3.46 39.79
C PRO A 7 10.26 3.87 39.20
N ILE A 8 10.91 2.95 38.47
CA ILE A 8 12.12 3.25 37.70
C ILE A 8 11.71 4.25 36.62
N VAL A 9 11.93 5.54 36.88
CA VAL A 9 11.81 6.59 35.87
C VAL A 9 12.96 6.35 34.89
N GLN A 10 12.66 5.71 33.76
CA GLN A 10 13.60 5.58 32.66
C GLN A 10 13.88 6.99 32.12
N HIS A 11 14.95 7.62 32.59
CA HIS A 11 15.45 8.84 31.98
C HIS A 11 15.85 8.53 30.54
N GLU A 12 15.12 9.13 29.60
CA GLU A 12 15.44 9.04 28.19
C GLU A 12 16.87 9.53 27.97
N GLN A 13 17.67 8.73 27.26
CA GLN A 13 19.00 9.09 26.83
C GLN A 13 18.87 9.73 25.44
N PRO A 14 18.80 11.06 25.31
CA PRO A 14 18.41 11.75 24.07
C PRO A 14 19.35 11.45 22.90
N TRP A 15 20.59 11.04 23.17
CA TRP A 15 21.54 10.61 22.14
C TRP A 15 21.10 9.29 21.45
N ARG A 16 20.48 8.34 22.15
CA ARG A 16 19.98 7.07 21.57
C ARG A 16 18.87 7.31 20.56
N THR A 17 17.98 8.26 20.85
CA THR A 17 16.88 8.68 19.96
C THR A 17 17.43 9.34 18.70
N ARG A 18 18.43 10.22 18.83
CA ARG A 18 19.10 10.86 17.68
C ARG A 18 19.83 9.85 16.80
N VAL A 19 20.61 8.95 17.39
CA VAL A 19 21.33 7.90 16.66
C VAL A 19 20.35 6.97 15.93
N GLY A 20 19.31 6.50 16.61
CA GLY A 20 18.31 5.62 15.99
C GLY A 20 17.56 6.30 14.84
N PHE A 21 17.23 7.58 14.97
CA PHE A 21 16.59 8.35 13.91
C PHE A 21 17.52 8.55 12.70
N THR A 22 18.79 8.90 12.94
CA THR A 22 19.79 9.04 11.87
C THR A 22 20.03 7.71 11.15
N LEU A 23 20.10 6.60 11.89
CA LEU A 23 20.22 5.25 11.30
C LEU A 23 19.00 4.88 10.47
N LEU A 24 17.78 5.21 10.93
CA LEU A 24 16.57 5.00 10.15
C LEU A 24 16.62 5.78 8.83
N LEU A 25 17.01 7.05 8.89
CA LEU A 25 17.16 7.88 7.69
C LEU A 25 18.21 7.31 6.74
N ALA A 26 19.37 6.88 7.28
CA ALA A 26 20.43 6.26 6.51
C ALA A 26 19.96 4.96 5.83
N VAL A 27 19.21 4.10 6.53
CA VAL A 27 18.61 2.89 5.95
C VAL A 27 17.66 3.23 4.82
N LEU A 28 16.78 4.21 4.99
CA LEU A 28 15.84 4.62 3.94
C LEU A 28 16.58 5.10 2.69
N LEU A 29 17.65 5.90 2.87
CA LEU A 29 18.51 6.36 1.79
C LEU A 29 19.27 5.20 1.12
N LEU A 30 19.78 4.24 1.90
CA LEU A 30 20.49 3.06 1.37
C LEU A 30 19.56 2.14 0.59
N VAL A 31 18.34 1.91 1.05
CA VAL A 31 17.34 1.11 0.34
C VAL A 31 16.89 1.80 -0.94
N ALA A 32 16.74 3.13 -0.92
CA ALA A 32 16.50 3.91 -2.13
C ALA A 32 17.65 3.77 -3.14
N ALA A 33 18.90 3.80 -2.66
CA ALA A 33 20.08 3.70 -3.51
C ALA A 33 20.35 2.26 -4.01
N SER A 34 20.03 1.23 -3.21
CA SER A 34 20.44 -0.16 -3.50
C SER A 34 19.82 -0.70 -4.79
N LYS A 35 18.57 -0.36 -5.10
CA LYS A 35 17.92 -0.80 -6.33
C LYS A 35 18.57 -0.25 -7.59
N SER A 36 19.15 0.95 -7.55
CA SER A 36 19.87 1.50 -8.72
C SER A 36 21.14 0.71 -9.10
N VAL A 37 21.64 -0.15 -8.21
CA VAL A 37 22.88 -0.91 -8.36
C VAL A 37 22.62 -2.40 -8.64
N LEU A 38 21.42 -2.90 -8.37
CA LEU A 38 21.08 -4.31 -8.53
C LEU A 38 20.70 -4.63 -9.99
N TYR A 39 21.22 -5.75 -10.50
CA TYR A 39 20.97 -6.23 -11.88
C TYR A 39 19.53 -6.71 -12.12
N ASP A 40 18.71 -6.83 -11.07
CA ASP A 40 17.31 -7.32 -11.12
C ASP A 40 16.27 -6.21 -11.35
N THR A 41 16.71 -5.03 -11.78
CA THR A 41 15.85 -3.85 -11.79
C THR A 41 14.72 -3.96 -12.83
N LEU A 42 15.00 -4.56 -13.99
CA LEU A 42 13.98 -4.79 -15.01
C LEU A 42 13.33 -6.16 -14.83
N ASP A 43 12.02 -6.15 -14.58
CA ASP A 43 11.19 -7.35 -14.62
C ASP A 43 11.17 -7.94 -16.04
N PRO A 44 11.18 -9.28 -16.21
CA PRO A 44 11.01 -9.88 -17.52
C PRO A 44 9.70 -9.45 -18.22
N ASP A 45 8.65 -9.14 -17.44
CA ASP A 45 7.35 -8.71 -17.97
C ASP A 45 7.28 -7.19 -18.19
N ALA A 46 8.34 -6.41 -17.93
CA ALA A 46 8.29 -4.95 -18.06
C ALA A 46 7.98 -4.51 -19.50
N PHE A 47 8.54 -5.19 -20.50
CA PHE A 47 8.22 -4.89 -21.90
C PHE A 47 6.79 -5.31 -22.27
N TRP A 48 6.26 -6.37 -21.64
CA TRP A 48 4.86 -6.74 -21.80
C TRP A 48 3.94 -5.60 -21.34
N HIS A 49 4.21 -5.04 -20.17
CA HIS A 49 3.48 -3.88 -19.65
C HIS A 49 3.49 -2.68 -20.62
N LEU A 50 4.65 -2.33 -21.19
CA LEU A 50 4.77 -1.26 -22.18
C LEU A 50 3.96 -1.54 -23.46
N ARG A 51 3.97 -2.80 -23.92
CA ARG A 51 3.22 -3.22 -25.11
C ARG A 51 1.70 -3.23 -24.88
N VAL A 52 1.25 -3.64 -23.70
CA VAL A 52 -0.14 -3.51 -23.29
C VAL A 52 -0.56 -2.05 -23.27
N ALA A 53 0.28 -1.15 -22.75
CA ALA A 53 0.01 0.29 -22.76
C ALA A 53 -0.14 0.85 -24.18
N GLU A 54 0.72 0.45 -25.13
CA GLU A 54 0.60 0.82 -26.54
C GLU A 54 -0.75 0.39 -27.13
N GLN A 55 -1.19 -0.82 -26.80
CA GLN A 55 -2.48 -1.32 -27.26
C GLN A 55 -3.65 -0.56 -26.61
N ILE A 56 -3.56 -0.23 -25.31
CA ILE A 56 -4.58 0.59 -24.61
C ILE A 56 -4.69 1.98 -25.25
N GLU A 57 -3.59 2.61 -25.64
CA GLU A 57 -3.64 3.91 -26.31
C GLU A 57 -4.28 3.84 -27.70
N ARG A 58 -3.98 2.78 -28.45
CA ARG A 58 -4.52 2.55 -29.79
C ARG A 58 -6.02 2.22 -29.74
N ASP A 59 -6.40 1.32 -28.85
CA ASP A 59 -7.72 0.68 -28.84
C ASP A 59 -8.67 1.30 -27.81
N GLY A 60 -8.16 2.13 -26.90
CA GLY A 60 -8.86 2.68 -25.75
C GLY A 60 -8.82 1.75 -24.52
N VAL A 61 -9.26 2.29 -23.39
CA VAL A 61 -9.36 1.56 -22.12
C VAL A 61 -10.55 0.60 -22.17
N ARG A 62 -10.31 -0.62 -22.67
CA ARG A 62 -11.29 -1.72 -22.79
C ARG A 62 -10.61 -3.10 -22.69
N PRO A 63 -11.37 -4.22 -22.58
CA PRO A 63 -10.81 -5.56 -22.75
C PRO A 63 -10.06 -5.68 -24.08
N LEU A 64 -8.88 -6.28 -24.03
CA LEU A 64 -7.94 -6.38 -25.15
C LEU A 64 -7.85 -7.82 -25.63
N VAL A 65 -7.55 -8.01 -26.91
CA VAL A 65 -7.12 -9.30 -27.44
C VAL A 65 -5.63 -9.21 -27.68
N ASP A 66 -4.86 -10.13 -27.10
CA ASP A 66 -3.41 -10.16 -27.27
C ASP A 66 -3.05 -10.45 -28.74
N ASP A 67 -2.65 -9.43 -29.49
CA ASP A 67 -2.17 -9.51 -30.87
C ASP A 67 -0.63 -9.63 -30.96
N ILE A 68 0.06 -9.58 -29.82
CA ILE A 68 1.52 -9.40 -29.72
C ILE A 68 2.24 -10.73 -29.49
N SER A 69 1.65 -11.60 -28.67
CA SER A 69 2.23 -12.90 -28.35
C SER A 69 1.95 -13.93 -29.44
N PHE A 70 3.00 -14.64 -29.84
CA PHE A 70 2.95 -15.66 -30.90
C PHE A 70 2.00 -16.83 -30.58
N MET A 71 2.04 -17.36 -29.36
CA MET A 71 1.22 -18.53 -28.92
C MET A 71 0.03 -18.15 -28.04
N SER A 72 -0.39 -16.88 -28.03
CA SER A 72 -1.49 -16.46 -27.17
C SER A 72 -2.85 -16.89 -27.72
N ILE A 73 -3.72 -17.30 -26.81
CA ILE A 73 -5.12 -17.56 -27.07
C ILE A 73 -5.77 -16.21 -27.40
N LYS A 74 -6.33 -16.08 -28.60
CA LYS A 74 -6.94 -14.82 -29.10
C LYS A 74 -8.31 -14.54 -28.49
N GLN A 75 -8.41 -14.65 -27.17
CA GLN A 75 -9.59 -14.29 -26.39
C GLN A 75 -9.42 -12.91 -25.74
N PRO A 76 -10.51 -12.14 -25.57
CA PRO A 76 -10.46 -10.90 -24.82
C PRO A 76 -10.06 -11.13 -23.35
N TRP A 77 -9.11 -10.35 -22.87
CA TRP A 77 -8.69 -10.29 -21.48
C TRP A 77 -8.78 -8.85 -20.97
N THR A 78 -8.93 -8.70 -19.65
CA THR A 78 -9.13 -7.38 -19.03
C THR A 78 -7.81 -6.88 -18.43
N PRO A 79 -7.18 -5.82 -18.98
CA PRO A 79 -6.00 -5.19 -18.38
C PRO A 79 -6.40 -4.40 -17.13
N TYR A 80 -6.55 -5.10 -16.00
CA TYR A 80 -6.99 -4.48 -14.75
C TYR A 80 -6.03 -3.41 -14.22
N SER A 81 -4.76 -3.46 -14.61
CA SER A 81 -3.71 -2.49 -14.24
C SER A 81 -3.56 -1.34 -15.23
N TRP A 82 -4.54 -1.08 -16.11
CA TRP A 82 -4.42 -0.16 -17.26
C TRP A 82 -3.77 1.19 -16.95
N LEU A 83 -4.07 1.81 -15.79
CA LEU A 83 -3.52 3.11 -15.44
C LEU A 83 -2.03 3.01 -15.12
N ALA A 84 -1.61 1.92 -14.48
CA ALA A 84 -0.20 1.65 -14.24
C ALA A 84 0.54 1.38 -15.56
N GLU A 85 -0.07 0.66 -16.50
CA GLU A 85 0.52 0.40 -17.82
C GLU A 85 0.83 1.71 -18.54
N LEU A 86 -0.15 2.62 -18.63
CA LEU A 86 0.02 3.94 -19.24
C LEU A 86 1.07 4.80 -18.51
N ALA A 87 1.09 4.76 -17.18
CA ALA A 87 2.09 5.48 -16.40
C ALA A 87 3.51 4.93 -16.66
N MET A 88 3.67 3.61 -16.68
CA MET A 88 4.93 2.94 -16.98
C MET A 88 5.43 3.30 -18.37
N LYS A 89 4.54 3.32 -19.37
CA LYS A 89 4.87 3.75 -20.73
C LYS A 89 5.32 5.21 -20.77
N SER A 90 4.58 6.11 -20.13
CA SER A 90 4.94 7.53 -20.06
C SER A 90 6.33 7.76 -19.44
N ILE A 91 6.66 7.01 -18.38
CA ILE A 91 8.00 7.04 -17.75
C ILE A 91 9.07 6.53 -18.72
N TRP A 92 8.78 5.45 -19.44
CA TRP A 92 9.71 4.86 -20.40
C TRP A 92 9.97 5.79 -21.59
N GLU A 93 8.96 6.46 -22.12
CA GLU A 93 9.12 7.44 -23.20
C GLU A 93 9.94 8.67 -22.75
N ALA A 94 9.79 9.09 -21.50
CA ALA A 94 10.48 10.27 -20.97
C ALA A 94 12.00 10.07 -20.79
N GLY A 95 12.48 8.86 -20.51
CA GLY A 95 13.91 8.64 -20.24
C GLY A 95 14.39 7.19 -20.30
N GLY A 96 13.60 6.31 -20.92
CA GLY A 96 13.88 4.90 -21.13
C GLY A 96 14.23 4.16 -19.84
N TYR A 97 15.22 3.29 -19.94
CA TYR A 97 15.68 2.46 -18.84
C TYR A 97 16.09 3.25 -17.60
N ARG A 98 16.73 4.43 -17.77
CA ARG A 98 17.19 5.25 -16.64
C ARG A 98 16.01 5.80 -15.84
N ALA A 99 14.95 6.23 -16.52
CA ALA A 99 13.73 6.72 -15.87
C ALA A 99 12.98 5.58 -15.15
N ALA A 100 12.96 4.37 -15.74
CA ALA A 100 12.37 3.19 -15.10
C ALA A 100 13.09 2.84 -13.78
N ILE A 101 14.43 2.74 -13.80
CA ILE A 101 15.23 2.46 -12.59
C ILE A 101 15.00 3.55 -11.52
N ALA A 102 15.05 4.83 -11.92
CA ALA A 102 14.84 5.94 -11.00
C ALA A 102 13.46 5.90 -10.34
N THR A 103 12.41 5.63 -11.15
CA THR A 103 11.04 5.54 -10.65
C THR A 103 10.85 4.37 -9.70
N GLN A 104 11.36 3.19 -10.05
CA GLN A 104 11.31 2.03 -9.15
C GLN A 104 12.04 2.30 -7.85
N SER A 105 13.23 2.89 -7.90
CA SER A 105 14.00 3.25 -6.71
C SER A 105 13.20 4.19 -5.80
N LEU A 106 12.51 5.16 -6.38
CA LEU A 106 11.62 6.08 -5.65
C LEU A 106 10.40 5.37 -5.05
N LEU A 107 9.75 4.47 -5.79
CA LEU A 107 8.60 3.70 -5.30
C LEU A 107 9.01 2.80 -4.12
N VAL A 108 10.15 2.11 -4.24
CA VAL A 108 10.71 1.28 -3.19
C VAL A 108 11.04 2.11 -1.95
N ALA A 109 11.71 3.25 -2.12
CA ALA A 109 11.96 4.19 -1.02
C ALA A 109 10.66 4.65 -0.34
N THR A 110 9.63 4.93 -1.13
CA THR A 110 8.31 5.34 -0.65
C THR A 110 7.63 4.25 0.17
N ILE A 111 7.69 2.99 -0.27
CA ILE A 111 7.18 1.83 0.48
C ILE A 111 7.85 1.78 1.86
N PHE A 112 9.19 1.79 1.91
CA PHE A 112 9.92 1.68 3.18
C PHE A 112 9.74 2.90 4.08
N LEU A 113 9.62 4.10 3.51
CA LEU A 113 9.29 5.31 4.26
C LEU A 113 7.95 5.13 4.99
N PHE A 114 6.89 4.71 4.28
CA PHE A 114 5.58 4.55 4.91
C PHE A 114 5.50 3.36 5.86
N ILE A 115 6.26 2.29 5.63
CA ILE A 115 6.42 1.19 6.62
C ILE A 115 7.07 1.73 7.89
N ALA A 116 8.17 2.47 7.77
CA ALA A 116 8.86 3.06 8.92
C ALA A 116 7.95 4.03 9.69
N LEU A 117 7.22 4.90 8.97
CA LEU A 117 6.23 5.80 9.58
C LEU A 117 5.11 5.02 10.27
N SER A 118 4.63 3.92 9.68
CA SER A 118 3.63 3.04 10.28
C SER A 118 4.11 2.42 11.59
N CYS A 119 5.36 1.95 11.65
CA CYS A 119 5.98 1.46 12.88
C CYS A 119 6.11 2.57 13.94
N VAL A 120 6.39 3.81 13.51
CA VAL A 120 6.41 4.98 14.41
C VAL A 120 5.02 5.27 14.98
N GLU A 121 3.94 5.12 14.21
CA GLU A 121 2.57 5.33 14.73
C GLU A 121 2.13 4.23 15.71
N LEU A 122 2.66 3.01 15.56
CA LEU A 122 2.39 1.86 16.44
C LEU A 122 3.15 1.92 17.78
N THR A 123 4.22 2.71 17.88
CA THR A 123 5.08 2.75 19.07
C THR A 123 4.78 3.95 19.96
N ARG A 124 4.69 3.70 21.27
CA ARG A 124 4.57 4.78 22.28
C ARG A 124 5.94 5.40 22.56
N PRO A 125 6.01 6.67 22.98
CA PRO A 125 7.25 7.26 23.50
C PRO A 125 7.74 6.52 24.75
N PRO A 126 9.07 6.35 24.93
CA PRO A 126 10.14 6.64 23.95
C PRO A 126 10.13 5.67 22.77
N ARG A 127 10.33 6.20 21.56
CA ARG A 127 10.23 5.39 20.34
C ARG A 127 11.49 4.55 20.11
N PRO A 128 11.36 3.24 19.82
CA PRO A 128 12.50 2.35 19.60
C PRO A 128 13.01 2.45 18.15
N TYR A 129 13.52 3.62 17.75
CA TYR A 129 13.95 3.88 16.36
C TYR A 129 14.97 2.85 15.82
N LEU A 130 15.84 2.29 16.68
CA LEU A 130 16.76 1.23 16.28
C LEU A 130 16.02 -0.05 15.89
N ALA A 131 15.04 -0.49 16.68
CA ALA A 131 14.24 -1.67 16.34
C ALA A 131 13.42 -1.45 15.08
N ILE A 132 12.89 -0.24 14.89
CA ILE A 132 12.16 0.16 13.67
C ILE A 132 13.10 0.11 12.46
N ALA A 133 14.31 0.65 12.57
CA ALA A 133 15.31 0.60 11.51
C ALA A 133 15.67 -0.85 11.15
N LEU A 134 15.96 -1.71 12.14
CA LEU A 134 16.29 -3.12 11.92
C LEU A 134 15.13 -3.90 11.28
N ALA A 135 13.90 -3.69 11.75
CA ALA A 135 12.72 -4.30 11.15
C ALA A 135 12.50 -3.83 9.71
N THR A 136 12.75 -2.55 9.43
CA THR A 136 12.65 -1.98 8.08
C THR A 136 13.72 -2.57 7.15
N VAL A 137 14.96 -2.73 7.63
CA VAL A 137 16.04 -3.40 6.87
C VAL A 137 15.66 -4.85 6.58
N PHE A 138 15.17 -5.58 7.58
CA PHE A 138 14.81 -6.99 7.43
C PHE A 138 13.66 -7.18 6.44
N ALA A 139 12.60 -6.37 6.56
CA ALA A 139 11.52 -6.34 5.58
C ALA A 139 12.03 -5.96 4.18
N GLY A 140 12.98 -5.02 4.11
CA GLY A 140 13.70 -4.64 2.90
C GLY A 140 14.35 -5.81 2.22
N TYR A 141 15.23 -6.48 2.93
CA TYR A 141 15.97 -7.63 2.45
C TYR A 141 15.04 -8.72 1.87
N LEU A 142 13.94 -9.01 2.55
CA LEU A 142 12.97 -10.02 2.11
C LEU A 142 12.15 -9.58 0.89
N ALA A 143 11.82 -8.30 0.77
CA ALA A 143 10.95 -7.79 -0.28
C ALA A 143 11.70 -7.44 -1.57
N LEU A 144 12.98 -7.03 -1.49
CA LEU A 144 13.76 -6.53 -2.62
C LEU A 144 13.71 -7.40 -3.89
N PRO A 145 13.80 -8.74 -3.83
CA PRO A 145 13.73 -9.58 -5.04
C PRO A 145 12.39 -9.49 -5.80
N TYR A 146 11.34 -9.03 -5.13
CA TYR A 146 9.97 -8.94 -5.67
C TYR A 146 9.57 -7.50 -6.05
N LEU A 147 10.47 -6.54 -5.86
CA LEU A 147 10.23 -5.12 -6.16
C LEU A 147 10.96 -4.73 -7.45
N SER A 148 10.25 -4.81 -8.56
CA SER A 148 10.70 -4.49 -9.91
C SER A 148 9.85 -3.39 -10.56
N PHE A 149 10.21 -2.91 -11.75
CA PHE A 149 9.42 -1.89 -12.46
C PHE A 149 8.10 -2.49 -12.98
N ARG A 150 7.08 -2.54 -12.11
CA ARG A 150 5.78 -3.19 -12.36
C ARG A 150 4.60 -2.44 -11.72
N PRO A 151 3.36 -2.68 -12.20
CA PRO A 151 2.15 -2.17 -11.57
C PRO A 151 2.02 -2.53 -10.09
N VAL A 152 2.41 -3.76 -9.70
CA VAL A 152 2.31 -4.23 -8.31
C VAL A 152 3.18 -3.39 -7.36
N THR A 153 4.34 -2.91 -7.79
CA THR A 153 5.23 -2.09 -6.96
C THR A 153 4.64 -0.70 -6.72
N MET A 154 3.99 -0.11 -7.73
CA MET A 154 3.20 1.12 -7.56
C MET A 154 2.06 0.91 -6.55
N ALA A 155 1.36 -0.23 -6.66
CA ALA A 155 0.27 -0.58 -5.75
C ALA A 155 0.74 -0.74 -4.30
N LEU A 156 1.88 -1.40 -4.08
CA LEU A 156 2.46 -1.56 -2.74
C LEU A 156 2.81 -0.22 -2.09
N ALA A 157 3.32 0.76 -2.87
CA ALA A 157 3.58 2.10 -2.37
C ALA A 157 2.30 2.80 -1.88
N MET A 158 1.22 2.70 -2.65
CA MET A 158 -0.08 3.26 -2.28
C MET A 158 -0.71 2.55 -1.07
N ILE A 159 -0.56 1.23 -0.96
CA ILE A 159 -1.05 0.45 0.19
C ILE A 159 -0.26 0.82 1.44
N ALA A 160 1.06 0.97 1.36
CA ALA A 160 1.88 1.43 2.47
C ALA A 160 1.45 2.84 2.94
N TRP A 161 1.13 3.73 2.01
CA TRP A 161 0.57 5.05 2.35
C TRP A 161 -0.79 4.93 3.06
N CYS A 162 -1.70 4.10 2.54
CA CYS A 162 -3.00 3.85 3.19
C CYS A 162 -2.82 3.26 4.61
N ALA A 163 -1.89 2.32 4.78
CA ALA A 163 -1.54 1.73 6.07
C ALA A 163 -1.14 2.81 7.08
N TRP A 164 -0.23 3.71 6.68
CA TRP A 164 0.19 4.81 7.55
C TRP A 164 -0.98 5.73 7.94
N LEU A 165 -1.86 6.09 6.99
CA LEU A 165 -3.04 6.93 7.28
C LEU A 165 -3.99 6.26 8.29
N LEU A 166 -4.27 4.97 8.10
CA LEU A 166 -5.12 4.19 9.01
C LEU A 166 -4.51 4.11 10.42
N LEU A 167 -3.21 3.81 10.51
CA LEU A 167 -2.51 3.71 11.79
C LEU A 167 -2.39 5.07 12.50
N ARG A 168 -2.11 6.13 11.74
CA ARG A 168 -2.10 7.49 12.26
C ARG A 168 -3.46 7.89 12.82
N ASP A 169 -4.56 7.58 12.13
CA ASP A 169 -5.92 7.86 12.62
C ASP A 169 -6.19 7.16 13.95
N ARG A 170 -5.84 5.88 14.06
CA ARG A 170 -5.96 5.12 15.32
C ARG A 170 -5.13 5.74 16.44
N ARG A 171 -3.90 6.17 16.16
CA ARG A 171 -3.03 6.81 17.16
C ARG A 171 -3.61 8.11 17.69
N VAL A 172 -4.28 8.90 16.84
CA VAL A 172 -4.95 10.14 17.24
C VAL A 172 -6.42 9.93 17.65
N HIS A 173 -6.78 8.72 18.08
CA HIS A 173 -8.11 8.37 18.57
C HIS A 173 -9.25 8.64 17.56
N GLU A 174 -9.01 8.28 16.30
CA GLU A 174 -9.96 8.40 15.20
C GLU A 174 -10.39 9.85 14.91
N ARG A 175 -9.48 10.80 15.12
CA ARG A 175 -9.69 12.25 14.91
C ARG A 175 -8.94 12.82 13.70
N SER A 176 -8.22 12.00 12.93
CA SER A 176 -7.48 12.49 11.76
C SER A 176 -8.42 12.76 10.59
N SER A 177 -8.47 13.98 10.06
CA SER A 177 -9.17 14.24 8.80
C SER A 177 -8.50 13.53 7.61
N GLY A 178 -7.20 13.24 7.70
CA GLY A 178 -6.42 12.62 6.63
C GLY A 178 -6.85 11.20 6.25
N ILE A 179 -7.62 10.49 7.09
CA ILE A 179 -8.12 9.14 6.75
C ILE A 179 -9.03 9.15 5.51
N TRP A 180 -9.70 10.27 5.24
CA TRP A 180 -10.61 10.39 4.10
C TRP A 180 -9.89 10.48 2.74
N LEU A 181 -8.56 10.54 2.76
CA LEU A 181 -7.74 10.31 1.57
C LEU A 181 -7.70 8.82 1.17
N VAL A 182 -7.96 7.88 2.10
CA VAL A 182 -7.89 6.43 1.83
C VAL A 182 -8.86 5.99 0.73
N PRO A 183 -10.15 6.39 0.71
CA PRO A 183 -11.05 6.06 -0.41
C PRO A 183 -10.58 6.63 -1.76
N ILE A 184 -10.01 7.85 -1.77
CA ILE A 184 -9.49 8.48 -2.99
C ILE A 184 -8.29 7.67 -3.52
N LEU A 185 -7.35 7.31 -2.63
CA LEU A 185 -6.23 6.45 -2.98
C LEU A 185 -6.71 5.07 -3.45
N THR A 186 -7.77 4.52 -2.86
CA THR A 186 -8.36 3.24 -3.27
C THR A 186 -8.96 3.32 -4.68
N ALA A 187 -9.62 4.42 -5.02
CA ALA A 187 -10.19 4.65 -6.36
C ALA A 187 -9.10 4.78 -7.43
N VAL A 188 -7.95 5.37 -7.10
CA VAL A 188 -6.79 5.36 -8.00
C VAL A 188 -6.17 3.96 -8.05
N LEU A 189 -6.00 3.32 -6.89
CA LEU A 189 -5.33 2.03 -6.75
C LEU A 189 -6.03 0.91 -7.53
N ILE A 190 -7.37 0.89 -7.60
CA ILE A 190 -8.09 -0.16 -8.34
C ILE A 190 -7.79 -0.12 -9.86
N ASN A 191 -7.37 1.03 -10.38
CA ASN A 191 -6.93 1.18 -11.78
C ASN A 191 -5.43 0.87 -11.97
N VAL A 192 -4.65 0.88 -10.87
CA VAL A 192 -3.23 0.54 -10.86
C VAL A 192 -3.02 -0.97 -10.66
N HIS A 193 -3.79 -1.59 -9.76
CA HIS A 193 -3.69 -3.02 -9.46
C HIS A 193 -4.89 -3.53 -8.63
N LEU A 194 -5.24 -4.81 -8.80
CA LEU A 194 -6.32 -5.46 -8.02
C LEU A 194 -6.06 -5.54 -6.51
N PHE A 195 -4.85 -5.21 -6.05
CA PHE A 195 -4.54 -5.16 -4.61
C PHE A 195 -5.32 -4.05 -3.88
N ALA A 196 -6.00 -3.15 -4.60
CA ALA A 196 -7.01 -2.27 -4.04
C ALA A 196 -8.03 -2.98 -3.14
N LEU A 197 -8.37 -4.26 -3.43
CA LEU A 197 -9.31 -5.04 -2.63
C LEU A 197 -8.86 -5.28 -1.18
N PHE A 198 -7.56 -5.19 -0.89
CA PHE A 198 -7.07 -5.29 0.49
C PHE A 198 -7.51 -4.11 1.37
N ILE A 199 -7.81 -2.94 0.81
CA ILE A 199 -8.23 -1.76 1.58
C ILE A 199 -9.64 -1.90 2.18
N PRO A 200 -10.70 -2.26 1.42
CA PRO A 200 -11.99 -2.56 2.02
C PRO A 200 -11.93 -3.77 2.97
N MET A 201 -11.11 -4.79 2.69
CA MET A 201 -10.90 -5.89 3.64
C MET A 201 -10.33 -5.40 4.98
N TRP A 202 -9.30 -4.54 4.94
CA TRP A 202 -8.69 -3.99 6.15
C TRP A 202 -9.66 -3.07 6.92
N THR A 203 -10.32 -2.15 6.23
CA THR A 203 -11.31 -1.25 6.87
C THR A 203 -12.53 -2.01 7.39
N GLY A 204 -12.92 -3.11 6.73
CA GLY A 204 -13.93 -4.05 7.20
C GLY A 204 -13.51 -4.78 8.48
N ALA A 205 -12.25 -5.20 8.58
CA ALA A 205 -11.71 -5.77 9.82
C ALA A 205 -11.69 -4.75 10.97
N LEU A 206 -11.36 -3.47 10.69
CA LEU A 206 -11.44 -2.38 11.68
C LEU A 206 -12.88 -2.13 12.14
N LEU A 207 -13.84 -2.15 11.21
CA LEU A 207 -15.26 -2.03 11.51
C LEU A 207 -15.74 -3.19 12.39
N ALA A 208 -15.41 -4.44 12.02
CA ALA A 208 -15.74 -5.61 12.81
C ALA A 208 -15.15 -5.53 14.23
N GLY A 209 -13.89 -5.12 14.35
CA GLY A 209 -13.24 -4.85 15.64
C GLY A 209 -14.00 -3.81 16.47
N ALA A 210 -14.34 -2.66 15.90
CA ALA A 210 -15.06 -1.61 16.61
C ALA A 210 -16.48 -2.03 17.05
N ILE A 211 -17.16 -2.85 16.24
CA ILE A 211 -18.46 -3.44 16.59
C ILE A 211 -18.29 -4.37 17.80
N ILE A 212 -17.31 -5.28 17.77
CA ILE A 212 -17.04 -6.21 18.87
C ILE A 212 -16.71 -5.46 20.15
N GLU A 213 -15.82 -4.45 20.09
CA GLU A 213 -15.46 -3.62 21.25
C GLU A 213 -16.69 -2.92 21.84
N ARG A 214 -17.57 -2.35 20.99
CA ARG A 214 -18.80 -1.69 21.42
C ARG A 214 -19.77 -2.63 22.15
N PHE A 215 -19.85 -3.89 21.73
CA PHE A 215 -20.82 -4.84 22.31
C PHE A 215 -20.27 -5.62 23.50
N ARG A 216 -18.96 -5.91 23.54
CA ARG A 216 -18.37 -6.78 24.57
C ARG A 216 -17.59 -6.05 25.65
N ILE A 217 -17.05 -4.87 25.36
CA ILE A 217 -16.07 -4.19 26.23
C ILE A 217 -16.63 -2.86 26.76
N ALA A 218 -17.38 -2.14 25.93
CA ALA A 218 -17.81 -0.78 26.25
C ALA A 218 -18.68 -0.70 27.51
N HIS A 219 -18.20 0.05 28.51
CA HIS A 219 -19.02 0.51 29.62
C HIS A 219 -20.03 1.57 29.16
N TRP A 220 -21.11 1.74 29.93
CA TRP A 220 -22.21 2.65 29.58
C TRP A 220 -21.74 4.09 29.30
N SER A 221 -20.74 4.58 30.06
CA SER A 221 -20.14 5.91 29.90
C SER A 221 -19.35 6.10 28.59
N GLU A 222 -18.81 5.03 28.00
CA GLU A 222 -17.97 5.10 26.80
C GLU A 222 -18.75 4.79 25.50
N ARG A 223 -20.02 4.40 25.63
CA ARG A 223 -20.85 3.91 24.52
C ARG A 223 -20.99 4.91 23.37
N THR A 224 -20.97 6.21 23.68
CA THR A 224 -21.02 7.29 22.69
C THR A 224 -19.77 7.33 21.82
N GLU A 225 -18.58 7.20 22.42
CA GLU A 225 -17.29 7.17 21.71
C GLU A 225 -17.19 5.95 20.80
N TYR A 226 -17.55 4.76 21.30
CA TYR A 226 -17.60 3.53 20.50
C TYR A 226 -18.58 3.61 19.34
N THR A 227 -19.75 4.23 19.56
CA THR A 227 -20.74 4.43 18.49
C THR A 227 -20.22 5.38 17.41
N ARG A 228 -19.49 6.44 17.78
CA ARG A 228 -18.80 7.32 16.82
C ARG A 228 -17.77 6.55 16.00
N ARG A 229 -16.94 5.73 16.66
CA ARG A 229 -15.92 4.90 16.00
C ARG A 229 -16.54 3.92 14.99
N VAL A 230 -17.62 3.22 15.37
CA VAL A 230 -18.35 2.32 14.46
C VAL A 230 -18.90 3.08 13.25
N LYS A 231 -19.56 4.23 13.46
CA LYS A 231 -20.08 5.06 12.34
C LYS A 231 -18.96 5.49 11.39
N ARG A 232 -17.82 5.92 11.92
CA ARG A 232 -16.66 6.34 11.15
C ARG A 232 -16.10 5.20 10.30
N TYR A 233 -15.85 4.03 10.89
CA TYR A 233 -15.33 2.87 10.12
C TYR A 233 -16.37 2.31 9.15
N CYS A 234 -17.67 2.40 9.47
CA CYS A 234 -18.73 2.04 8.55
C CYS A 234 -18.73 2.94 7.31
N ALA A 235 -18.65 4.26 7.50
CA ALA A 235 -18.54 5.21 6.40
C ALA A 235 -17.26 5.00 5.59
N LEU A 236 -16.11 4.80 6.26
CA LEU A 236 -14.84 4.52 5.59
C LEU A 236 -14.90 3.23 4.75
N PHE A 237 -15.39 2.13 5.33
CA PHE A 237 -15.56 0.85 4.64
C PHE A 237 -16.47 1.00 3.42
N ALA A 238 -17.64 1.64 3.57
CA ALA A 238 -18.55 1.90 2.47
C ALA A 238 -17.88 2.71 1.36
N CYS A 239 -17.21 3.82 1.70
CA CYS A 239 -16.47 4.63 0.73
C CYS A 239 -15.38 3.84 0.01
N CYS A 240 -14.63 2.97 0.70
CA CYS A 240 -13.61 2.12 0.08
C CYS A 240 -14.22 1.06 -0.85
N CYS A 241 -15.35 0.44 -0.48
CA CYS A 241 -16.07 -0.47 -1.36
C CYS A 241 -16.57 0.23 -2.63
N PHE A 242 -17.15 1.43 -2.49
CA PHE A 242 -17.56 2.24 -3.65
C PHE A 242 -16.36 2.68 -4.49
N ALA A 243 -15.23 3.01 -3.86
CA ALA A 243 -14.01 3.37 -4.58
C ALA A 243 -13.48 2.22 -5.45
N CYS A 244 -13.63 0.96 -5.03
CA CYS A 244 -13.29 -0.20 -5.86
C CYS A 244 -14.17 -0.37 -7.10
N LEU A 245 -15.29 0.36 -7.21
CA LEU A 245 -16.12 0.39 -8.41
C LEU A 245 -15.67 1.47 -9.41
N ALA A 246 -14.73 2.34 -9.01
CA ALA A 246 -14.25 3.46 -9.83
C ALA A 246 -13.22 2.99 -10.89
N THR A 247 -13.60 2.02 -11.72
CA THR A 247 -12.78 1.53 -12.83
C THR A 247 -13.64 1.30 -14.09
N PRO A 248 -13.20 1.76 -15.27
CA PRO A 248 -13.88 1.46 -16.53
C PRO A 248 -13.82 -0.03 -16.88
N MET A 249 -12.95 -0.80 -16.23
CA MET A 249 -12.74 -2.22 -16.47
C MET A 249 -13.70 -3.14 -15.70
N LEU A 250 -14.65 -2.59 -14.94
CA LEU A 250 -15.55 -3.37 -14.08
C LEU A 250 -16.32 -4.45 -14.86
N GLY A 251 -16.88 -4.10 -16.02
CA GLY A 251 -17.61 -5.06 -16.87
C GLY A 251 -16.71 -6.19 -17.39
N GLY A 252 -15.47 -5.84 -17.77
CA GLY A 252 -14.46 -6.82 -18.20
C GLY A 252 -14.09 -7.79 -17.07
N VAL A 253 -13.81 -7.28 -15.87
CA VAL A 253 -13.49 -8.10 -14.69
C VAL A 253 -14.64 -9.05 -14.35
N MET A 254 -15.89 -8.57 -14.37
CA MET A 254 -17.06 -9.42 -14.10
C MET A 254 -17.24 -10.52 -15.14
N SER A 255 -17.01 -10.21 -16.43
CA SER A 255 -17.06 -11.22 -17.50
C SER A 255 -16.00 -12.31 -17.30
N THR A 256 -14.76 -11.92 -16.95
CA THR A 256 -13.67 -12.86 -16.66
C THR A 256 -14.00 -13.77 -15.48
N LEU A 257 -14.52 -13.22 -14.38
CA LEU A 257 -14.94 -14.01 -13.21
C LEU A 257 -16.04 -15.03 -13.57
N SER A 258 -17.02 -14.62 -14.38
CA SER A 258 -18.10 -15.52 -14.82
C SER A 258 -17.58 -16.64 -15.72
N HIS A 259 -16.61 -16.36 -16.58
CA HIS A 259 -16.04 -17.34 -17.49
C HIS A 259 -15.31 -18.46 -16.73
N TYR A 260 -14.39 -18.10 -15.82
CA TYR A 260 -13.69 -19.08 -15.00
C TYR A 260 -14.63 -19.86 -14.07
N GLY A 261 -15.60 -19.19 -13.45
CA GLY A 261 -16.57 -19.87 -12.57
C GLY A 261 -17.53 -20.84 -13.27
N GLN A 262 -17.59 -20.86 -14.60
CA GLN A 262 -18.41 -21.79 -15.40
C GLN A 262 -17.58 -22.91 -16.05
N HIS A 263 -16.26 -22.76 -16.12
CA HIS A 263 -15.36 -23.68 -16.83
C HIS A 263 -14.38 -24.41 -15.88
N ASP A 264 -14.50 -24.18 -14.57
CA ASP A 264 -13.91 -24.98 -13.48
C ASP A 264 -14.94 -25.98 -12.93
#